data_AF-A0A8H7CQ95-F1
#
_entry.id   AF-A0A8H7CQ95-F1
#
_cell.length_a   1.000
_cell.length_b   1.000
_cell.length_c   1.000
_cell.angle_alpha   90.00
_cell.angle_beta   90.00
_cell.angle_gamma   90.00
#
_symmetry.space_group_name_H-M   'P 1'
#
loop_
_entity.id
_entity.type
_entity.pdbx_description
1 polymer ?
#
loop_
_entity_poly.entity_id
_entity_poly.type
_entity_poly.pdbx_seq_one_letter_code
_entity_poly.pdbx_strand_id
1 'polypeptide(L)'
;MSSAQDSVIATPELLEHTLSLLPMRDLLVSAPLVSKTWHAITLSPLLQRALFFEADPTVIEPMQNPLLEELFPPFFPPEWQDYRFWGTASSIKAMPWADAPHAFRRADASWRRMLVTQPPAQKMVIVHTNSAKSGRSYRRAVLRDLSLRMGVLYDVVVHFAHRVRNAASFTVRWHNGEGDLTLSLRTSSVSCMPRLRRRIVDEPFESDGMAEVEIDFGEWMGIDW
;
A
#
# COMPACT_ATOMS: atom_id res chain seq x y z
N MET A 1 35.86 -30.36 -19.70
CA MET A 1 34.46 -30.81 -19.64
C MET A 1 33.71 -29.80 -18.78
N SER A 2 32.68 -29.15 -19.33
CA SER A 2 31.77 -28.28 -18.56
C SER A 2 31.17 -29.12 -17.43
N SER A 3 31.23 -28.65 -16.19
CA SER A 3 30.56 -29.36 -15.09
C SER A 3 29.04 -29.29 -15.29
N ALA A 4 28.30 -30.19 -14.65
CA ALA A 4 26.83 -30.13 -14.69
C ALA A 4 26.30 -28.78 -14.17
N GLN A 5 27.01 -28.14 -13.23
CA GLN A 5 26.68 -26.82 -12.69
C GLN A 5 26.83 -25.72 -13.75
N ASP A 6 27.94 -25.75 -14.50
CA ASP A 6 28.19 -24.80 -15.58
C ASP A 6 27.12 -24.90 -16.68
N SER A 7 26.68 -26.12 -16.99
CA SER A 7 25.61 -26.36 -17.96
C SER A 7 24.26 -25.79 -17.52
N VAL A 8 23.92 -25.89 -16.22
CA VAL A 8 22.69 -25.30 -15.66
C VAL A 8 22.74 -23.78 -15.72
N ILE A 9 23.85 -23.16 -15.32
CA ILE A 9 24.02 -21.69 -15.34
C ILE A 9 24.05 -21.15 -16.78
N ALA A 10 24.54 -21.93 -17.74
CA ALA A 10 24.57 -21.57 -19.15
C ALA A 10 23.20 -21.69 -19.85
N THR A 11 22.23 -22.37 -19.24
CA THR A 11 20.89 -22.59 -19.80
C THR A 11 19.90 -21.59 -19.18
N PRO A 12 19.42 -20.57 -19.92
CA PRO A 12 18.59 -19.49 -19.34
C PRO A 12 17.34 -19.97 -18.60
N GLU A 13 16.67 -21.00 -19.12
CA GLU A 13 15.42 -21.55 -18.55
C GLU A 13 15.68 -22.24 -17.20
N LEU A 14 16.78 -23.00 -17.10
CA LEU A 14 17.16 -23.67 -15.85
C LEU A 14 17.65 -22.65 -14.81
N LEU A 15 18.36 -21.63 -15.25
CA LEU A 15 18.78 -20.53 -14.39
C LEU A 15 17.58 -19.72 -13.89
N GLU A 16 16.61 -19.39 -14.75
CA GLU A 16 15.36 -18.73 -14.37
C GLU A 16 14.60 -19.51 -13.29
N HIS A 17 14.41 -20.82 -13.49
CA HIS A 17 13.78 -21.68 -12.50
C HIS A 17 14.56 -21.74 -11.19
N THR A 18 15.90 -21.80 -11.25
CA THR A 18 16.73 -21.81 -10.05
C THR A 18 16.60 -20.49 -9.28
N LEU A 19 16.62 -19.36 -9.99
CA LEU A 19 16.44 -18.05 -9.40
C LEU A 19 15.04 -17.89 -8.79
N SER A 20 13.99 -18.46 -9.39
CA SER A 20 12.63 -18.37 -8.84
C SER A 20 12.46 -19.02 -7.46
N LEU A 21 13.41 -19.87 -7.04
CA LEU A 21 13.42 -20.50 -5.72
C LEU A 21 14.08 -19.62 -4.65
N LEU A 22 14.71 -18.50 -5.04
CA LEU A 22 15.37 -17.59 -4.11
C LEU A 22 14.37 -16.63 -3.44
N PRO A 23 14.68 -16.14 -2.22
CA PRO A 23 13.91 -15.07 -1.61
C PRO A 23 13.84 -13.82 -2.49
N MET A 24 12.70 -13.13 -2.51
CA MET A 24 12.51 -11.91 -3.32
C MET A 24 13.59 -10.85 -3.10
N ARG A 25 14.10 -10.72 -1.88
CA ARG A 25 15.19 -9.76 -1.57
C ARG A 25 16.43 -10.09 -2.39
N ASP A 26 16.86 -11.35 -2.41
CA ASP A 26 18.05 -11.78 -3.16
C ASP A 26 17.86 -11.62 -4.66
N LEU A 27 16.65 -11.88 -5.16
CA LEU A 27 16.29 -11.62 -6.56
C LEU A 27 16.38 -10.14 -6.95
N LEU A 28 16.08 -9.21 -6.02
CA LEU A 28 16.11 -7.77 -6.28
C LEU A 28 17.50 -7.17 -6.15
N VAL A 29 18.27 -7.58 -5.14
CA VAL A 29 19.51 -6.90 -4.77
C VAL A 29 20.77 -7.68 -5.12
N SER A 30 20.72 -9.02 -5.14
CA SER A 30 21.90 -9.86 -5.26
C SER A 30 22.03 -10.42 -6.67
N ALA A 31 20.98 -11.07 -7.19
CA ALA A 31 21.01 -11.74 -8.49
C ALA A 31 21.39 -10.82 -9.66
N PRO A 32 20.86 -9.58 -9.78
CA PRO A 32 21.24 -8.66 -10.86
C PRO A 32 22.71 -8.24 -10.85
N LEU A 33 23.38 -8.32 -9.70
CA LEU A 33 24.76 -7.87 -9.54
C LEU A 33 25.79 -8.96 -9.87
N VAL A 34 25.36 -10.21 -10.01
CA VAL A 34 26.27 -11.34 -10.30
C VAL A 34 26.84 -11.26 -11.71
N SER A 35 25.98 -11.03 -12.71
CA SER A 35 26.38 -10.90 -14.12
C SER A 35 25.30 -10.23 -14.96
N LYS A 36 25.66 -9.79 -16.17
CA LYS A 36 24.70 -9.26 -17.15
C LYS A 36 23.64 -10.29 -17.55
N THR A 37 24.02 -11.57 -17.62
CA THR A 37 23.10 -12.68 -17.94
C THR A 37 22.08 -12.86 -16.84
N TRP A 38 22.52 -12.87 -15.58
CA TRP A 38 21.63 -12.98 -14.43
C TRP A 38 20.68 -11.77 -14.35
N HIS A 39 21.21 -10.57 -14.56
CA HIS A 39 20.37 -9.37 -14.64
C HIS A 39 19.29 -9.49 -15.73
N ALA A 40 19.66 -9.93 -16.93
CA ALA A 40 18.70 -10.12 -18.02
C ALA A 40 17.61 -11.14 -17.64
N ILE A 41 17.97 -12.23 -16.96
CA ILE A 41 17.00 -13.24 -16.49
C ILE A 41 16.09 -12.67 -15.42
N THR A 42 16.57 -11.83 -14.49
CA THR A 42 15.68 -11.18 -13.50
C THR A 42 14.57 -10.32 -14.12
N LEU A 43 14.71 -9.93 -15.39
CA LEU A 43 13.71 -9.17 -16.15
C LEU A 43 12.73 -10.07 -16.90
N SER A 44 12.80 -11.38 -16.74
CA SER A 44 11.90 -12.32 -17.40
C SER A 44 10.47 -12.24 -16.82
N PRO A 45 9.44 -12.60 -17.60
CA PRO A 45 8.06 -12.54 -17.12
C PRO A 45 7.81 -13.39 -15.87
N LEU A 46 8.46 -14.55 -15.75
CA LEU A 46 8.32 -15.42 -14.58
C LEU A 46 8.79 -14.70 -13.31
N LEU A 47 10.00 -14.13 -13.34
CA LEU A 47 10.56 -13.46 -12.17
C LEU A 47 9.90 -12.11 -11.91
N GLN A 48 9.47 -11.38 -12.95
CA GLN A 48 8.71 -10.13 -12.77
C GLN A 48 7.35 -10.37 -12.10
N ARG A 49 6.66 -11.48 -12.42
CA ARG A 49 5.43 -11.91 -11.72
C ARG A 49 5.71 -12.35 -10.29
N ALA A 50 6.75 -13.16 -10.07
CA ALA A 50 7.16 -13.59 -8.73
C ALA A 50 7.56 -12.41 -7.82
N LEU A 51 8.11 -11.34 -8.40
CA LEU A 51 8.47 -10.10 -7.72
C LEU A 51 7.32 -9.08 -7.64
N PHE A 52 6.11 -9.45 -8.09
CA PHE A 52 4.93 -8.58 -8.11
C PHE A 52 5.12 -7.30 -8.95
N PHE A 53 6.00 -7.28 -9.94
CA PHE A 53 6.08 -6.15 -10.90
C PHE A 53 5.04 -6.24 -12.00
N GLU A 54 4.63 -7.47 -12.32
CA GLU A 54 3.62 -7.82 -13.31
C GLU A 54 2.56 -8.72 -12.69
N ALA A 55 1.37 -8.73 -13.29
CA ALA A 55 0.28 -9.60 -12.86
C ALA A 55 0.57 -11.05 -13.24
N ASP A 56 0.44 -11.96 -12.28
CA ASP A 56 0.41 -13.40 -12.57
C ASP A 56 -1.02 -13.88 -12.81
N PRO A 57 -1.37 -14.32 -14.04
CA PRO A 57 -2.69 -14.85 -14.35
C PRO A 57 -2.93 -16.24 -13.75
N THR A 58 -1.89 -16.91 -13.25
CA THR A 58 -1.99 -18.25 -12.66
C THR A 58 -2.45 -18.21 -11.20
N VAL A 59 -2.30 -17.05 -10.54
CA VAL A 59 -2.73 -16.84 -9.15
C VAL A 59 -4.16 -16.35 -9.14
N ILE A 60 -5.05 -17.21 -8.65
CA ILE A 60 -6.49 -16.94 -8.57
C ILE A 60 -6.86 -16.43 -7.17
N GLU A 61 -6.23 -16.99 -6.14
CA GLU A 61 -6.47 -16.59 -4.76
C GLU A 61 -5.70 -15.31 -4.42
N PRO A 62 -6.38 -14.26 -3.92
CA PRO A 62 -5.71 -13.03 -3.51
C PRO A 62 -4.63 -13.29 -2.46
N MET A 63 -3.39 -12.98 -2.82
CA MET A 63 -2.26 -12.93 -1.91
C MET A 63 -1.68 -11.52 -1.85
N GLN A 64 -1.31 -11.10 -0.64
CA GLN A 64 -0.58 -9.85 -0.43
C GLN A 64 0.89 -10.06 -0.75
N ASN A 65 1.58 -9.01 -1.18
CA ASN A 65 3.01 -9.06 -1.46
C ASN A 65 3.81 -9.20 -0.14
N PRO A 66 4.47 -10.36 0.11
CA PRO A 66 5.09 -10.60 1.42
C PRO A 66 6.31 -9.71 1.68
N LEU A 67 7.00 -9.23 0.64
CA LEU A 67 8.08 -8.27 0.81
C LEU A 67 7.54 -6.91 1.26
N LEU A 68 6.41 -6.48 0.71
CA LEU A 68 5.79 -5.22 1.12
C LEU A 68 5.17 -5.32 2.50
N GLU A 69 4.57 -6.46 2.86
CA GLU A 69 4.08 -6.73 4.21
C GLU A 69 5.18 -6.54 5.25
N GLU A 70 6.37 -7.09 4.99
CA GLU A 70 7.53 -6.96 5.87
C GLU A 70 8.05 -5.51 5.95
N LEU A 71 8.12 -4.80 4.82
CA LEU A 71 8.69 -3.45 4.74
C LEU A 71 7.71 -2.34 5.18
N PHE A 72 6.41 -2.62 5.17
CA PHE A 72 5.35 -1.67 5.47
C PHE A 72 4.27 -2.23 6.41
N PRO A 73 4.60 -2.72 7.62
CA PRO A 73 3.61 -3.40 8.47
C PRO A 73 2.31 -2.59 8.72
N PRO A 74 2.33 -1.25 8.91
CA PRO A 74 1.12 -0.41 9.00
C PRO A 74 0.16 -0.46 7.80
N PHE A 75 0.58 -0.95 6.64
CA PHE A 75 -0.25 -1.10 5.44
C PHE A 75 -0.83 -2.52 5.29
N PHE A 76 -0.28 -3.48 6.02
CA PHE A 76 -0.66 -4.89 5.97
C PHE A 76 -1.01 -5.37 7.39
N PRO A 77 -2.16 -4.93 7.95
CA PRO A 77 -2.58 -5.38 9.27
C PRO A 77 -2.91 -6.87 9.28
N PRO A 78 -2.60 -7.59 10.38
CA PRO A 78 -3.01 -8.97 10.54
C PRO A 78 -4.54 -9.06 10.69
N GLU A 79 -5.12 -10.19 10.27
CA GLU A 79 -6.58 -10.37 10.15
C GLU A 79 -7.35 -10.13 11.46
N TRP A 80 -6.73 -10.47 12.60
CA TRP A 80 -7.31 -10.40 13.94
C TRP A 80 -7.29 -8.99 14.56
N GLN A 81 -6.72 -8.00 13.88
CA GLN A 81 -6.47 -6.69 14.47
C GLN A 81 -7.75 -5.82 14.48
N ASP A 82 -7.92 -5.02 15.54
CA ASP A 82 -8.93 -3.98 15.58
C ASP A 82 -8.57 -2.85 14.59
N TYR A 83 -9.22 -2.86 13.43
CA TYR A 83 -9.06 -1.89 12.35
C TYR A 83 -9.40 -0.43 12.74
N ARG A 84 -9.84 -0.17 13.98
CA ARG A 84 -10.11 1.19 14.46
C ARG A 84 -8.83 2.02 14.64
N PHE A 85 -7.66 1.43 14.93
CA PHE A 85 -6.43 2.18 15.28
C PHE A 85 -5.11 1.48 14.89
N TRP A 86 -4.82 1.29 13.59
CA TRP A 86 -3.60 0.58 13.15
C TRP A 86 -2.44 1.51 12.76
N GLY A 87 -2.65 2.38 11.77
CA GLY A 87 -1.62 3.28 11.26
C GLY A 87 -1.75 4.68 11.84
N THR A 88 -0.63 5.28 12.22
CA THR A 88 -0.54 6.70 12.59
C THR A 88 0.65 7.36 11.90
N ALA A 89 0.73 8.69 11.95
CA ALA A 89 1.93 9.41 11.53
C ALA A 89 3.20 8.91 12.25
N SER A 90 3.09 8.46 13.50
CA SER A 90 4.20 7.85 14.25
C SER A 90 4.55 6.47 13.71
N SER A 91 3.57 5.65 13.32
CA SER A 91 3.80 4.35 12.70
C SER A 91 4.59 4.46 11.39
N ILE A 92 4.34 5.50 10.59
CA ILE A 92 5.12 5.79 9.36
C ILE A 92 6.58 6.14 9.69
N LYS A 93 6.82 6.85 10.79
CA LYS A 93 8.19 7.20 11.24
C LYS A 93 8.95 6.02 11.84
N ALA A 94 8.23 5.01 12.35
CA ALA A 94 8.79 3.84 13.01
C ALA A 94 8.92 2.63 12.07
N MET A 95 8.91 2.84 10.75
CA MET A 95 9.06 1.77 9.76
C MET A 95 10.45 1.12 9.82
N PRO A 96 10.62 -0.14 9.36
CA PRO A 96 11.91 -0.86 9.43
C PRO A 96 13.10 -0.13 8.79
N TRP A 97 12.84 0.77 7.85
CA TRP A 97 13.83 1.57 7.12
C TRP A 97 13.98 2.99 7.70
N ALA A 98 13.49 3.26 8.91
CA ALA A 98 13.59 4.57 9.56
C ALA A 98 15.03 5.10 9.66
N ASP A 99 16.01 4.21 9.78
CA ASP A 99 17.44 4.55 9.83
C ASP A 99 18.06 4.85 8.46
N ALA A 100 17.36 4.53 7.36
CA ALA A 100 17.77 4.78 5.98
C ALA A 100 16.65 5.44 5.14
N PRO A 101 16.11 6.59 5.58
CA PRO A 101 14.90 7.19 4.98
C PRO A 101 15.15 7.66 3.54
N HIS A 102 16.39 8.03 3.21
CA HIS A 102 16.75 8.51 1.87
C HIS A 102 16.72 7.40 0.82
N ALA A 103 17.13 6.18 1.16
CA ALA A 103 17.09 5.04 0.24
C ALA A 103 15.64 4.68 -0.09
N PHE A 104 14.75 4.82 0.88
CA PHE A 104 13.35 4.44 0.74
C PHE A 104 12.51 5.50 0.04
N ARG A 105 12.79 6.79 0.24
CA ARG A 105 12.04 7.91 -0.37
C ARG A 105 12.37 8.16 -1.85
N ARG A 106 13.28 7.39 -2.46
CA ARG A 106 13.64 7.58 -3.86
C ARG A 106 12.42 7.33 -4.76
N ALA A 107 12.22 8.20 -5.75
CA ALA A 107 11.13 8.05 -6.71
C ALA A 107 11.26 6.77 -7.58
N ASP A 108 12.49 6.30 -7.79
CA ASP A 108 12.83 5.12 -8.58
C ASP A 108 12.95 3.82 -7.75
N ALA A 109 12.63 3.86 -6.46
CA ALA A 109 12.70 2.69 -5.60
C ALA A 109 11.82 1.55 -6.15
N SER A 110 12.37 0.34 -6.24
CA SER A 110 11.71 -0.81 -6.86
C SER A 110 10.35 -1.11 -6.23
N TRP A 111 10.25 -1.07 -4.90
CA TRP A 111 9.01 -1.31 -4.16
C TRP A 111 7.85 -0.41 -4.62
N ARG A 112 8.11 0.82 -5.09
CA ARG A 112 7.05 1.73 -5.57
C ARG A 112 6.29 1.15 -6.75
N ARG A 113 6.98 0.35 -7.56
CA ARG A 113 6.45 -0.29 -8.75
C ARG A 113 5.88 -1.67 -8.47
N MET A 114 5.98 -2.19 -7.25
CA MET A 114 5.41 -3.50 -6.95
C MET A 114 3.90 -3.40 -6.73
N LEU A 115 3.17 -4.38 -7.25
CA LEU A 115 1.77 -4.63 -6.93
C LEU A 115 1.65 -4.98 -5.44
N VAL A 116 0.58 -4.48 -4.83
CA VAL A 116 0.31 -4.75 -3.41
C VAL A 116 -0.31 -6.13 -3.19
N THR A 117 -1.03 -6.65 -4.18
CA THR A 117 -1.65 -7.97 -4.20
C THR A 117 -1.49 -8.64 -5.55
N GLN A 118 -1.63 -9.96 -5.56
CA GLN A 118 -1.78 -10.77 -6.76
C GLN A 118 -2.99 -11.71 -6.59
N PRO A 119 -4.00 -11.69 -7.49
CA PRO A 119 -4.10 -10.81 -8.65
C PRO A 119 -4.14 -9.30 -8.29
N PRO A 120 -3.81 -8.41 -9.24
CA PRO A 120 -3.77 -6.97 -8.97
C PRO A 120 -5.12 -6.43 -8.50
N ALA A 121 -5.12 -5.70 -7.38
CA ALA A 121 -6.30 -5.01 -6.87
C ALA A 121 -6.83 -4.01 -7.92
N GLN A 122 -8.07 -4.22 -8.36
CA GLN A 122 -8.71 -3.40 -9.40
C GLN A 122 -9.39 -2.16 -8.81
N LYS A 123 -9.76 -2.21 -7.54
CA LYS A 123 -10.51 -1.16 -6.86
C LYS A 123 -9.92 -0.84 -5.50
N MET A 124 -9.70 0.46 -5.26
CA MET A 124 -9.39 1.00 -3.94
C MET A 124 -10.48 1.98 -3.52
N VAL A 125 -11.17 1.67 -2.43
CA VAL A 125 -12.13 2.59 -1.80
C VAL A 125 -11.43 3.38 -0.71
N ILE A 126 -11.51 4.70 -0.76
CA ILE A 126 -10.93 5.59 0.25
C ILE A 126 -12.06 6.22 1.04
N VAL A 127 -12.03 6.05 2.36
CA VAL A 127 -13.03 6.61 3.27
C VAL A 127 -12.34 7.55 4.24
N HIS A 128 -12.60 8.85 4.14
CA HIS A 128 -12.12 9.82 5.13
C HIS A 128 -13.21 10.12 6.15
N THR A 129 -12.90 9.87 7.42
CA THR A 129 -13.75 10.22 8.56
C THR A 129 -13.11 11.35 9.35
N ASN A 130 -13.79 12.50 9.45
CA ASN A 130 -13.38 13.58 10.34
C ASN A 130 -14.31 13.60 11.57
N SER A 131 -13.73 13.51 12.76
CA SER A 131 -14.44 13.67 14.02
C SER A 131 -14.16 15.05 14.61
N ALA A 132 -15.22 15.82 14.85
CA ALA A 132 -15.19 17.12 15.51
C ALA A 132 -16.22 17.16 16.64
N LYS A 133 -16.15 18.19 17.49
CA LYS A 133 -17.18 18.42 18.51
C LYS A 133 -18.57 18.65 17.90
N SER A 134 -18.63 19.19 16.69
CA SER A 134 -19.86 19.43 15.93
C SER A 134 -20.43 18.17 15.27
N GLY A 135 -19.80 17.01 15.43
CA GLY A 135 -20.22 15.76 14.83
C GLY A 135 -19.15 15.10 13.97
N ARG A 136 -19.55 14.07 13.23
CA ARG A 136 -18.68 13.34 12.29
C ARG A 136 -19.08 13.65 10.87
N SER A 137 -18.10 13.87 10.01
CA SER A 137 -18.30 13.94 8.56
C SER A 137 -17.57 12.79 7.87
N TYR A 138 -18.16 12.27 6.81
CA TYR A 138 -17.61 11.19 6.01
C TYR A 138 -17.43 11.66 4.57
N ARG A 139 -16.34 11.23 3.94
CA ARG A 139 -16.10 11.39 2.50
C ARG A 139 -15.65 10.06 1.94
N ARG A 140 -16.06 9.78 0.70
CA ARG A 140 -15.74 8.54 0.00
C ARG A 140 -15.20 8.88 -1.38
N ALA A 141 -14.13 8.21 -1.77
CA ALA A 141 -13.63 8.19 -3.14
C ALA A 141 -13.41 6.74 -3.54
N VAL A 142 -13.53 6.45 -4.84
CA VAL A 142 -13.28 5.11 -5.39
C VAL A 142 -12.32 5.26 -6.55
N LEU A 143 -11.19 4.56 -6.49
CA LEU A 143 -10.30 4.40 -7.64
C LEU A 143 -10.57 3.02 -8.25
N ARG A 144 -10.75 2.95 -9.56
CA ARG A 144 -11.06 1.74 -10.33
C ARG A 144 -10.04 1.52 -11.45
N ASP A 145 -10.10 0.34 -12.06
CA ASP A 145 -9.26 -0.08 -13.19
C ASP A 145 -7.77 0.08 -12.89
N LEU A 146 -7.42 -0.13 -11.61
CA LEU A 146 -6.05 0.01 -11.14
C LEU A 146 -5.31 -1.33 -11.26
N SER A 147 -4.03 -1.24 -11.57
CA SER A 147 -3.04 -2.21 -11.07
C SER A 147 -2.38 -1.57 -9.87
N LEU A 148 -3.03 -1.64 -8.69
CA LEU A 148 -2.59 -0.84 -7.55
C LEU A 148 -1.17 -1.21 -7.12
N ARG A 149 -0.27 -0.24 -7.25
CA ARG A 149 1.13 -0.36 -6.85
C ARG A 149 1.35 0.32 -5.51
N MET A 150 2.34 -0.17 -4.76
CA MET A 150 2.65 0.33 -3.42
C MET A 150 3.01 1.82 -3.41
N GLY A 151 3.63 2.35 -4.46
CA GLY A 151 3.97 3.76 -4.56
C GLY A 151 2.73 4.66 -4.42
N VAL A 152 1.64 4.32 -5.11
CA VAL A 152 0.38 5.06 -5.05
C VAL A 152 -0.23 4.97 -3.65
N LEU A 153 -0.35 3.77 -3.09
CA LEU A 153 -0.91 3.57 -1.75
C LEU A 153 -0.10 4.33 -0.68
N TYR A 154 1.22 4.27 -0.77
CA TYR A 154 2.15 4.98 0.11
C TYR A 154 1.97 6.50 0.00
N ASP A 155 1.94 7.04 -1.22
CA ASP A 155 1.84 8.47 -1.46
C ASP A 155 0.53 9.05 -0.92
N VAL A 156 -0.59 8.35 -1.09
CA VAL A 156 -1.89 8.74 -0.50
C VAL A 156 -1.81 8.85 1.03
N VAL A 157 -1.30 7.80 1.68
CA VAL A 157 -1.23 7.74 3.15
C VAL A 157 -0.27 8.78 3.70
N VAL A 158 0.91 8.94 3.08
CA VAL A 158 1.94 9.89 3.52
C VAL A 158 1.48 11.33 3.28
N HIS A 159 0.88 11.62 2.14
CA HIS A 159 0.30 12.93 1.85
C HIS A 159 -0.77 13.30 2.91
N PHE A 160 -1.68 12.36 3.21
CA PHE A 160 -2.68 12.54 4.25
C PHE A 160 -2.05 12.80 5.63
N ALA A 161 -1.08 11.99 6.04
CA ALA A 161 -0.38 12.13 7.31
C ALA A 161 0.36 13.48 7.45
N HIS A 162 0.93 13.99 6.35
CA HIS A 162 1.58 15.29 6.31
C HIS A 162 0.59 16.45 6.44
N ARG A 163 -0.60 16.38 5.81
CA ARG A 163 -1.59 17.45 5.87
C ARG A 163 -2.22 17.60 7.27
N VAL A 164 -2.45 16.51 8.01
CA VAL A 164 -3.36 16.54 9.18
C VAL A 164 -2.65 16.40 10.55
N ARG A 165 -1.32 16.53 10.63
CA ARG A 165 -0.49 16.63 11.85
C ARG A 165 -0.98 15.84 13.10
N ASN A 166 -0.27 14.78 13.47
CA ASN A 166 -0.35 14.00 14.74
C ASN A 166 -1.72 13.39 15.17
N ALA A 167 -2.87 13.94 14.77
CA ALA A 167 -4.21 13.38 15.06
C ALA A 167 -4.77 12.56 13.89
N ALA A 168 -3.92 12.22 12.93
CA ALA A 168 -4.24 11.45 11.74
C ALA A 168 -3.95 9.96 11.98
N SER A 169 -4.94 9.11 11.77
CA SER A 169 -4.75 7.66 11.69
C SER A 169 -5.27 7.11 10.36
N PHE A 170 -4.75 5.96 9.95
CA PHE A 170 -5.21 5.26 8.78
C PHE A 170 -5.26 3.75 9.04
N THR A 171 -6.08 3.06 8.25
CA THR A 171 -6.12 1.60 8.24
C THR A 171 -6.39 1.11 6.83
N VAL A 172 -5.66 0.09 6.40
CA VAL A 172 -5.93 -0.64 5.17
C VAL A 172 -6.73 -1.89 5.52
N ARG A 173 -7.84 -2.13 4.83
CA ARG A 173 -8.60 -3.38 4.93
C ARG A 173 -8.58 -4.06 3.58
N TRP A 174 -8.05 -5.28 3.56
CA TRP A 174 -8.04 -6.15 2.40
C TRP A 174 -9.35 -6.95 2.36
N HIS A 175 -10.00 -7.00 1.20
CA HIS A 175 -11.24 -7.74 1.03
C HIS A 175 -10.97 -9.05 0.29
N ASN A 176 -11.36 -10.16 0.91
CA ASN A 176 -11.19 -11.48 0.33
C ASN A 176 -12.15 -11.65 -0.86
N GLY A 177 -11.61 -12.06 -2.02
CA GLY A 177 -12.39 -12.40 -3.22
C GLY A 177 -11.93 -11.71 -4.51
N GLU A 178 -11.61 -10.41 -4.47
CA GLU A 178 -11.22 -9.63 -5.67
C GLU A 178 -9.83 -8.98 -5.55
N GLY A 179 -9.18 -9.08 -4.37
CA GLY A 179 -7.92 -8.38 -4.09
C GLY A 179 -8.09 -6.89 -3.81
N ASP A 180 -9.32 -6.40 -3.84
CA ASP A 180 -9.67 -5.01 -3.58
C ASP A 180 -9.46 -4.60 -2.12
N LEU A 181 -9.30 -3.30 -1.90
CA LEU A 181 -9.04 -2.78 -0.57
C LEU A 181 -9.86 -1.54 -0.21
N THR A 182 -10.00 -1.32 1.09
CA THR A 182 -10.50 -0.07 1.66
C THR A 182 -9.45 0.62 2.51
N LEU A 183 -9.05 1.81 2.11
CA LEU A 183 -8.20 2.70 2.88
C LEU A 183 -9.09 3.64 3.72
N SER A 184 -9.11 3.43 5.02
CA SER A 184 -9.79 4.32 5.96
C SER A 184 -8.80 5.37 6.46
N LEU A 185 -9.10 6.64 6.23
CA LEU A 185 -8.35 7.80 6.73
C LEU A 185 -9.17 8.47 7.83
N ARG A 186 -8.57 8.80 8.96
CA ARG A 186 -9.28 9.37 10.11
C ARG A 186 -8.56 10.57 10.67
N THR A 187 -9.33 11.63 10.94
CA THR A 187 -8.83 12.85 11.56
C THR A 187 -9.68 13.16 12.77
N SER A 188 -9.06 13.61 13.85
CA SER A 188 -9.77 14.10 15.02
C SER A 188 -9.35 15.52 15.32
N SER A 189 -10.31 16.44 15.24
CA SER A 189 -10.11 17.84 15.65
C SER A 189 -10.39 17.99 17.14
N VAL A 190 -9.65 17.27 17.98
CA VAL A 190 -9.64 17.56 19.43
C VAL A 190 -8.69 18.73 19.68
N SER A 191 -9.05 19.92 19.19
CA SER A 191 -8.43 21.12 19.74
C SER A 191 -8.92 21.26 21.18
N CYS A 192 -8.02 20.99 22.13
CA CYS A 192 -8.10 21.56 23.46
C CYS A 192 -7.99 23.08 23.28
N MET A 193 -9.13 23.75 23.28
CA MET A 193 -9.24 25.18 23.57
C MET A 193 -10.23 25.34 24.73
N PRO A 194 -9.91 26.18 25.73
CA PRO A 194 -10.64 26.30 26.98
C PRO A 194 -12.06 26.84 26.71
N ARG A 195 -13.03 26.17 27.34
CA ARG A 195 -14.43 26.56 27.56
C ARG A 195 -14.88 27.87 26.89
N LEU A 196 -15.62 27.77 25.80
CA LEU A 196 -16.66 28.73 25.47
C LEU A 196 -17.98 27.99 25.34
N ARG A 197 -18.75 28.04 26.44
CA ARG A 197 -20.16 27.68 26.47
C ARG A 197 -20.90 28.57 25.47
N ARG A 198 -21.59 27.97 24.50
CA ARG A 198 -22.87 28.49 24.06
C ARG A 198 -23.78 27.36 23.62
N ARG A 199 -24.94 27.32 24.28
CA ARG A 199 -26.10 26.46 24.00
C ARG A 199 -26.46 26.57 22.53
N ILE A 200 -26.59 25.44 21.85
CA ILE A 200 -27.55 25.26 20.77
C ILE A 200 -28.23 23.92 21.03
N VAL A 201 -29.55 23.95 20.85
CA VAL A 201 -30.58 23.00 21.27
C VAL A 201 -30.41 21.63 20.62
N ASP A 202 -30.66 20.58 21.39
CA ASP A 202 -30.72 19.19 20.94
C ASP A 202 -31.88 18.99 19.96
N GLU A 203 -31.57 18.58 18.74
CA GLU A 203 -32.51 17.96 17.80
C GLU A 203 -31.87 16.63 17.35
N PRO A 204 -32.53 15.48 17.53
CA PRO A 204 -32.00 14.20 17.09
C PRO A 204 -32.09 14.11 15.57
N PHE A 205 -30.96 14.29 14.89
CA PHE A 205 -30.94 14.18 13.42
C PHE A 205 -30.93 12.71 13.01
N GLU A 206 -32.03 12.31 12.39
CA GLU A 206 -32.28 11.00 11.80
C GLU A 206 -31.23 10.65 10.74
N SER A 207 -30.89 9.36 10.69
CA SER A 207 -29.94 8.74 9.78
C SER A 207 -30.51 8.61 8.36
N ASP A 208 -30.85 9.72 7.72
CA ASP A 208 -31.46 9.71 6.39
C ASP A 208 -30.60 10.45 5.36
N GLY A 209 -30.27 9.74 4.28
CA GLY A 209 -29.58 10.29 3.11
C GLY A 209 -28.05 10.33 3.19
N MET A 210 -27.40 9.16 3.07
CA MET A 210 -25.99 9.07 2.65
C MET A 210 -25.85 9.67 1.24
N ALA A 211 -25.61 10.97 1.13
CA ALA A 211 -25.17 11.54 -0.14
C ALA A 211 -23.74 11.06 -0.40
N GLU A 212 -23.59 10.00 -1.21
CA GLU A 212 -22.33 9.67 -1.87
C GLU A 212 -21.99 10.83 -2.80
N VAL A 213 -21.20 11.78 -2.31
CA VAL A 213 -20.52 12.74 -3.17
C VAL A 213 -19.29 12.01 -3.70
N GLU A 214 -19.37 11.57 -4.95
CA GLU A 214 -18.22 11.09 -5.70
C GLU A 214 -17.31 12.30 -5.97
N ILE A 215 -16.29 12.47 -5.13
CA ILE A 215 -15.32 13.55 -5.27
C ILE A 215 -14.15 13.02 -6.11
N ASP A 216 -13.72 13.79 -7.11
CA ASP A 216 -12.47 13.51 -7.81
C ASP A 216 -11.32 13.49 -6.79
N PHE A 217 -10.71 12.32 -6.65
CA PHE A 217 -9.68 12.07 -5.68
C PHE A 217 -8.43 12.95 -5.89
N GLY A 218 -8.09 13.27 -7.15
CA GLY A 218 -6.98 14.15 -7.49
C GLY A 218 -7.23 15.58 -7.02
N GLU A 219 -8.45 16.10 -7.25
CA GLU A 219 -8.88 17.42 -6.79
C GLU A 219 -8.90 17.51 -5.26
N TRP A 220 -9.37 16.45 -4.58
CA TRP A 220 -9.43 16.41 -3.12
C TRP A 220 -8.05 16.39 -2.45
N MET A 221 -7.14 15.58 -2.98
CA MET A 221 -5.78 15.46 -2.43
C MET A 221 -4.86 16.57 -2.94
N GLY A 222 -5.26 17.34 -3.95
CA GLY A 222 -4.38 18.28 -4.65
C GLY A 222 -3.13 17.58 -5.18
N ILE A 223 -3.33 16.40 -5.78
CA ILE A 223 -2.28 15.59 -6.39
C ILE A 223 -2.61 15.56 -7.89
N ASP A 224 -1.76 16.19 -8.69
CA ASP A 224 -1.73 15.98 -10.14
C ASP A 224 -1.06 14.62 -10.40
N TRP A 225 -1.73 13.74 -11.15
CA TRP A 225 -1.23 12.41 -11.50
C TRP A 225 -0.21 12.44 -12.64
#